data_AF-A0A949RPP5-F1
#
_entry.id   AF-A0A949RPP5-F1
#
_cell.length_a   1.000
_cell.length_b   1.000
_cell.length_c   1.000
_cell.angle_alpha   90.00
_cell.angle_beta   90.00
_cell.angle_gamma   90.00
#
_symmetry.space_group_name_H-M   'P 1'
#
loop_
_entity.id
_entity.type
_entity.pdbx_description
1 polymer ?
#
loop_
_entity_poly.entity_id
_entity_poly.type
_entity_poly.pdbx_seq_one_letter_code
_entity_poly.pdbx_strand_id
1 'polypeptide(L)'
;MEYKPEILQLATLRQSKGISLETIADQTKISCYYLKAIEDLDLDKLPGGIYRDNFLRQYAKTIDEDLADDLNRKLIKAAREAAQIQVAAANAGTVRRTVKEIIARGAALAFLLGPAGAFSGGNQAAIAQSAVRKDDPRYRALRNFFQTHQCPISDLTGDFLTAADRNGLDWRLLPSIVFLESSGGKYLQGKNLMGWGSGKSRFRTARQGIHYVAERLAKSPIYAGKDIRAKLRLYNPARKDYATRVMAVMEQLSPNLVATR
;
A
#
# COMPACT_ATOMS: atom_id res chain seq x y z
N MET A 1 11.16 17.13 4.85
CA MET A 1 11.14 16.16 3.73
C MET A 1 11.98 16.77 2.62
N GLU A 2 12.98 16.03 2.13
CA GLU A 2 14.04 16.51 1.24
C GLU A 2 13.54 16.93 -0.15
N TYR A 3 12.32 16.56 -0.53
CA TYR A 3 11.77 16.75 -1.88
C TYR A 3 10.62 17.79 -1.99
N LYS A 4 10.46 18.65 -0.98
CA LYS A 4 9.43 19.73 -1.00
C LYS A 4 9.64 20.77 -2.11
N PRO A 5 10.88 21.25 -2.37
CA PRO A 5 11.12 22.26 -3.40
C PRO A 5 10.68 21.81 -4.79
N GLU A 6 10.88 20.54 -5.14
CA GLU A 6 10.55 19.96 -6.45
C GLU A 6 9.05 19.88 -6.65
N ILE A 7 8.31 19.53 -5.59
CA ILE A 7 6.83 19.53 -5.63
C ILE A 7 6.30 20.94 -5.88
N LEU A 8 6.85 21.95 -5.21
CA LEU A 8 6.44 23.35 -5.40
C LEU A 8 6.81 23.86 -6.80
N GLN A 9 7.97 23.45 -7.32
CA GLN A 9 8.40 23.76 -8.68
C GLN A 9 7.46 23.14 -9.72
N LEU A 10 7.08 21.88 -9.54
CA LEU A 10 6.09 21.19 -10.39
C LEU A 10 4.73 21.89 -10.35
N ALA A 11 4.26 22.30 -9.17
CA ALA A 11 3.00 23.02 -9.02
C ALA A 11 3.02 24.37 -9.77
N THR A 12 4.12 25.11 -9.65
CA THR A 12 4.31 26.38 -10.35
C THR A 12 4.34 26.19 -11.87
N LEU A 13 5.09 25.19 -12.34
CA LEU A 13 5.22 24.88 -13.77
C LEU A 13 3.90 24.39 -14.37
N ARG A 14 3.13 23.57 -13.65
CA ARG A 14 1.79 23.16 -14.07
C ARG A 14 0.90 24.38 -14.28
N GLN A 15 0.89 25.30 -13.31
CA GLN A 15 0.07 26.52 -13.38
C GLN A 15 0.50 27.41 -14.55
N SER A 16 1.80 27.59 -14.78
CA SER A 16 2.29 28.38 -15.92
C SER A 16 1.97 27.73 -17.27
N LYS A 17 1.91 26.40 -17.34
CA LYS A 17 1.48 25.65 -18.54
C LYS A 17 -0.05 25.62 -18.72
N GLY A 18 -0.83 26.14 -17.77
CA GLY A 18 -2.30 26.13 -17.83
C GLY A 18 -2.93 24.74 -17.70
N ILE A 19 -2.18 23.73 -17.21
CA ILE A 19 -2.68 22.36 -17.08
C ILE A 19 -3.57 22.29 -15.83
N SER A 20 -4.85 21.96 -15.96
CA SER A 20 -5.75 21.86 -14.79
C SER A 20 -5.50 20.56 -14.00
N LEU A 21 -5.88 20.55 -12.72
CA LEU A 21 -5.78 19.33 -11.90
C LEU A 21 -6.73 18.25 -12.41
N GLU A 22 -7.86 18.63 -12.99
CA GLU A 22 -8.84 17.73 -13.62
C GLU A 22 -8.21 17.00 -14.80
N THR A 23 -7.43 17.70 -15.65
CA THR A 23 -6.74 17.07 -16.78
C THR A 23 -5.74 16.01 -16.30
N ILE A 24 -4.97 16.31 -15.25
CA ILE A 24 -4.04 15.34 -14.66
C ILE A 24 -4.81 14.17 -14.04
N ALA A 25 -5.92 14.46 -13.35
CA ALA A 25 -6.77 13.43 -12.75
C ALA A 25 -7.34 12.48 -13.82
N ASP A 26 -7.77 13.00 -14.96
CA ASP A 26 -8.31 12.21 -16.05
C ASP A 26 -7.26 11.28 -16.67
N GLN A 27 -6.02 11.77 -16.81
CA GLN A 27 -4.89 11.02 -17.38
C GLN A 27 -4.35 9.95 -16.43
N THR A 28 -4.24 10.27 -15.14
CA THR A 28 -3.56 9.42 -14.14
C THR A 28 -4.53 8.58 -13.31
N LYS A 29 -5.82 8.93 -13.31
CA LYS A 29 -6.84 8.39 -12.40
C LYS A 29 -6.55 8.67 -10.91
N ILE A 30 -5.76 9.71 -10.63
CA ILE A 30 -5.53 10.23 -9.29
C ILE A 30 -6.53 11.37 -9.05
N SER A 31 -7.33 11.28 -7.98
CA SER A 31 -8.35 12.31 -7.70
C SER A 31 -7.73 13.70 -7.49
N CYS A 32 -8.44 14.77 -7.90
CA CYS A 32 -8.03 16.16 -7.64
C CYS A 32 -7.75 16.43 -6.16
N TYR A 33 -8.43 15.75 -5.23
CA TYR A 33 -8.16 15.83 -3.79
C TYR A 33 -6.69 15.50 -3.46
N TYR A 34 -6.18 14.38 -3.97
CA TYR A 34 -4.79 13.98 -3.73
C TYR A 34 -3.80 14.84 -4.51
N LEU A 35 -4.13 15.25 -5.74
CA LEU A 35 -3.28 16.15 -6.51
C LEU A 35 -3.15 17.51 -5.80
N LYS A 36 -4.25 18.02 -5.24
CA LYS A 36 -4.24 19.23 -4.43
C LYS A 36 -3.46 19.04 -3.14
N ALA A 37 -3.61 17.91 -2.47
CA ALA A 37 -2.81 17.57 -1.28
C ALA A 37 -1.30 17.48 -1.59
N ILE A 38 -0.91 17.03 -2.79
CA ILE A 38 0.49 17.08 -3.26
C ILE A 38 0.94 18.54 -3.34
N GLU A 39 0.20 19.40 -4.05
CA GLU A 39 0.57 20.82 -4.23
C GLU A 39 0.61 21.59 -2.90
N ASP A 40 -0.26 21.25 -1.95
CA ASP A 40 -0.33 21.86 -0.62
C ASP A 40 0.69 21.26 0.37
N LEU A 41 1.53 20.31 -0.10
CA LEU A 41 2.51 19.56 0.70
C LEU A 41 1.89 18.78 1.89
N ASP A 42 0.59 18.52 1.85
CA ASP A 42 -0.15 17.75 2.85
C ASP A 42 -0.09 16.25 2.50
N LEU A 43 1.13 15.73 2.57
CA LEU A 43 1.44 14.37 2.12
C LEU A 43 0.89 13.27 3.04
N ASP A 44 0.40 13.63 4.21
CA ASP A 44 -0.24 12.71 5.16
C ASP A 44 -1.65 12.33 4.71
N LYS A 45 -2.29 13.16 3.87
CA LYS A 45 -3.56 12.85 3.23
C LYS A 45 -3.40 11.83 2.10
N LEU A 46 -2.21 11.65 1.55
CA LEU A 46 -1.98 10.69 0.48
C LEU A 46 -2.06 9.25 1.01
N PRO A 47 -2.47 8.28 0.17
CA PRO A 47 -2.42 6.87 0.57
C PRO A 47 -0.98 6.49 0.94
N GLY A 48 -0.79 5.85 2.10
CA GLY A 48 0.53 5.52 2.62
C GLY A 48 1.30 4.48 1.77
N GLY A 49 2.59 4.33 2.06
CA GLY A 49 3.46 3.33 1.41
C GLY A 49 3.81 3.67 -0.05
N ILE A 50 3.94 2.63 -0.89
CA ILE A 50 4.40 2.73 -2.30
C ILE A 50 3.54 3.70 -3.14
N TYR A 51 2.30 3.93 -2.71
CA TYR A 51 1.33 4.78 -3.39
C TYR A 51 1.61 6.25 -3.34
N ARG A 52 2.05 6.75 -2.19
CA ARG A 52 2.39 8.15 -2.02
C ARG A 52 3.42 8.52 -3.09
N ASP A 53 4.45 7.69 -3.20
CA ASP A 53 5.53 7.91 -4.15
C ASP A 53 5.08 7.67 -5.61
N ASN A 54 4.18 6.71 -5.85
CA ASN A 54 3.61 6.50 -7.18
C ASN A 54 2.75 7.70 -7.64
N PHE A 55 1.95 8.28 -6.74
CA PHE A 55 1.13 9.45 -7.04
C PHE A 55 2.00 10.66 -7.33
N LEU A 56 3.06 10.88 -6.53
CA LEU A 56 4.05 11.92 -6.77
C LEU A 56 4.74 11.76 -8.14
N ARG A 57 5.14 10.52 -8.49
CA ARG A 57 5.76 10.21 -9.79
C ARG A 57 4.81 10.47 -10.97
N GLN A 58 3.57 10.00 -10.88
CA GLN A 58 2.58 10.19 -11.95
C GLN A 58 2.21 11.66 -12.13
N TYR A 59 1.99 12.38 -11.03
CA TYR A 59 1.77 13.83 -11.06
C TYR A 59 2.92 14.55 -11.75
N ALA A 60 4.16 14.31 -11.32
CA ALA A 60 5.32 14.95 -11.90
C ALA A 60 5.47 14.66 -13.40
N LYS A 61 5.32 13.38 -13.79
CA LYS A 61 5.48 12.94 -15.18
C LYS A 61 4.47 13.58 -16.14
N THR A 62 3.27 13.91 -15.67
CA THR A 62 2.28 14.63 -16.51
C THR A 62 2.60 16.11 -16.75
N ILE A 63 3.48 16.68 -15.94
CA ILE A 63 3.84 18.10 -16.00
C ILE A 63 5.17 18.27 -16.74
N ASP A 64 6.17 17.50 -16.35
CA ASP A 64 7.54 17.63 -16.84
C ASP A 64 8.37 16.36 -16.56
N GLU A 65 9.06 15.85 -17.58
CA GLU A 65 9.79 14.59 -17.47
C GLU A 65 11.11 14.74 -16.69
N ASP A 66 11.84 15.84 -16.90
CA ASP A 66 13.12 16.08 -16.24
C ASP A 66 12.95 16.28 -14.72
N LEU A 67 11.95 17.07 -14.32
CA LEU A 67 11.62 17.23 -12.90
C LEU A 67 11.03 15.96 -12.27
N ALA A 68 10.31 15.14 -13.05
CA ALA A 68 9.82 13.85 -12.57
C ALA A 68 10.98 12.89 -12.25
N ASP A 69 11.99 12.85 -13.12
CA ASP A 69 13.19 12.05 -12.89
C ASP A 69 13.99 12.54 -11.68
N ASP A 70 14.11 13.86 -11.50
CA ASP A 70 14.78 14.43 -10.32
C ASP A 70 14.05 14.10 -9.01
N LEU A 71 12.72 14.29 -8.99
CA LEU A 71 11.88 13.91 -7.86
C LEU A 71 12.01 12.41 -7.56
N ASN A 72 12.00 11.57 -8.60
CA ASN A 72 12.13 10.12 -8.44
C ASN A 72 13.48 9.71 -7.82
N ARG A 73 14.58 10.32 -8.27
CA ARG A 73 15.91 10.10 -7.66
C ARG A 73 15.92 10.44 -6.16
N LYS A 74 15.32 11.57 -5.78
CA LYS A 74 15.24 12.01 -4.38
C LYS A 74 14.35 11.11 -3.53
N LEU A 75 13.21 10.66 -4.07
CA LEU A 75 12.34 9.68 -3.39
C LEU A 75 13.08 8.36 -3.13
N ILE A 76 13.83 7.85 -4.12
CA ILE A 76 14.63 6.62 -3.95
C ILE A 76 15.73 6.80 -2.90
N LYS A 77 16.43 7.94 -2.92
CA LYS A 77 17.46 8.27 -1.93
C LYS A 77 16.88 8.31 -0.51
N ALA A 78 15.80 9.06 -0.30
CA ALA A 78 15.13 9.16 0.99
C ALA A 78 14.61 7.81 1.50
N ALA A 79 14.06 6.97 0.62
CA ALA A 79 13.63 5.62 0.98
C ALA A 79 14.79 4.72 1.41
N ARG A 80 15.95 4.81 0.74
CA ARG A 80 17.16 4.06 1.11
C ARG A 80 17.69 4.49 2.46
N GLU A 81 17.77 5.80 2.71
CA GLU A 81 18.22 6.34 4.00
C GLU A 81 17.29 5.93 5.15
N ALA A 82 15.97 6.03 4.94
CA ALA A 82 14.99 5.56 5.92
C ALA A 82 15.12 4.06 6.22
N ALA A 83 15.35 3.23 5.19
CA ALA A 83 15.59 1.79 5.35
C ALA A 83 16.89 1.51 6.11
N GLN A 84 17.97 2.24 5.82
CA GLN A 84 19.24 2.12 6.54
C GLN A 84 19.10 2.47 8.02
N ILE A 85 18.37 3.55 8.35
CA ILE A 85 18.08 3.94 9.74
C ILE A 85 17.28 2.83 10.46
N GLN A 86 16.28 2.24 9.79
CA GLN A 86 15.52 1.11 10.37
C GLN A 86 16.38 -0.13 10.60
N VAL A 87 17.25 -0.49 9.66
CA VAL A 87 18.18 -1.63 9.81
C VAL A 87 19.18 -1.36 10.94
N ALA A 88 19.73 -0.15 11.04
CA ALA A 88 20.63 0.25 12.13
C ALA A 88 19.93 0.17 13.50
N ALA A 89 18.68 0.66 13.60
CA ALA A 89 17.89 0.57 14.82
C ALA A 89 17.56 -0.88 15.21
N ALA A 90 17.22 -1.73 14.24
CA ALA A 90 16.94 -3.15 14.45
C ALA A 90 18.19 -3.93 14.89
N ASN A 91 19.35 -3.64 14.28
CA ASN A 91 20.63 -4.24 14.66
C ASN A 91 21.08 -3.81 16.05
N ALA A 92 20.94 -2.51 16.40
CA ALA A 92 21.21 -2.02 17.75
C ALA A 92 20.31 -2.70 18.80
N GLY A 93 19.03 -2.90 18.49
CA GLY A 93 18.09 -3.63 19.36
C GLY A 93 18.42 -5.12 19.49
N THR A 94 18.90 -5.75 18.43
CA THR A 94 19.29 -7.18 18.42
C THR A 94 20.57 -7.40 19.21
N VAL A 95 21.62 -6.59 18.97
CA VAL A 95 22.87 -6.63 19.75
C VAL A 95 22.60 -6.44 21.24
N ARG A 96 21.71 -5.50 21.61
CA ARG A 96 21.31 -5.28 23.00
C ARG A 96 20.56 -6.47 23.63
N ARG A 97 19.83 -7.28 22.84
CA ARG A 97 19.17 -8.51 23.29
C ARG A 97 20.16 -9.66 23.44
N THR A 98 21.06 -9.87 22.48
CA THR A 98 22.04 -10.95 22.53
C THR A 98 23.05 -10.75 23.66
N VAL A 99 23.50 -9.51 23.90
CA VAL A 99 24.36 -9.19 25.04
C VAL A 99 23.64 -9.43 26.37
N LYS A 100 22.34 -9.10 26.48
CA LYS A 100 21.52 -9.46 27.64
C LYS A 100 21.39 -10.96 27.85
N GLU A 101 21.21 -11.74 26.78
CA GLU A 101 21.07 -13.20 26.85
C GLU A 101 22.40 -13.88 27.22
N ILE A 102 23.53 -13.36 26.73
CA ILE A 102 24.88 -13.83 27.10
C ILE A 102 25.17 -13.52 28.57
N ILE A 103 24.76 -12.35 29.08
CA ILE A 103 24.89 -11.99 30.50
C ILE A 103 23.94 -12.83 31.38
N ALA A 104 22.72 -13.12 30.92
CA ALA A 104 21.75 -13.94 31.65
C ALA A 104 22.10 -15.44 31.70
N ARG A 105 22.94 -15.92 30.78
CA ARG A 105 23.42 -17.32 30.71
C ARG A 105 24.83 -17.54 31.25
N GLY A 106 25.34 -16.60 32.06
CA GLY A 106 26.72 -16.60 32.54
C GLY A 106 27.28 -17.98 32.91
N ALA A 107 28.26 -18.42 32.12
CA ALA A 107 29.51 -18.89 32.70
C ALA A 107 30.43 -17.66 32.81
N ALA A 108 30.63 -17.25 34.06
CA ALA A 108 31.50 -16.23 34.65
C ALA A 108 32.60 -15.56 33.80
N LEU A 109 32.65 -14.22 33.83
CA LEU A 109 33.69 -13.52 34.61
C LEU A 109 33.23 -12.08 34.96
N ALA A 110 33.46 -11.70 36.21
CA ALA A 110 32.92 -10.56 36.92
C ALA A 110 33.37 -9.17 36.42
N PHE A 111 32.46 -8.18 36.44
CA PHE A 111 32.76 -6.84 36.97
C PHE A 111 31.48 -6.00 37.27
N LEU A 112 31.20 -5.88 38.57
CA LEU A 112 30.84 -4.68 39.37
C LEU A 112 29.73 -3.68 38.93
N LEU A 113 28.72 -3.61 39.81
CA LEU A 113 28.07 -2.42 40.40
C LEU A 113 27.24 -1.44 39.52
N GLY A 114 25.92 -1.43 39.76
CA GLY A 114 25.03 -0.28 39.49
C GLY A 114 23.54 -0.59 39.74
N PRO A 115 22.80 0.17 40.58
CA PRO A 115 21.48 -0.23 41.05
C PRO A 115 20.34 0.10 40.06
N ALA A 116 19.33 -0.77 40.09
CA ALA A 116 17.90 -0.55 39.84
C ALA A 116 17.51 0.60 38.89
N GLY A 117 17.26 0.26 37.61
CA GLY A 117 16.55 1.11 36.66
C GLY A 117 15.39 0.34 36.03
N ALA A 118 14.17 0.79 36.33
CA ALA A 118 12.89 0.22 35.93
C ALA A 118 12.82 -0.25 34.46
N PHE A 119 12.42 -1.51 34.25
CA PHE A 119 11.82 -1.93 32.99
C PHE A 119 10.38 -1.42 32.96
N SER A 120 10.22 -0.17 32.50
CA SER A 120 8.93 0.35 32.05
C SER A 120 8.51 -0.42 30.79
N GLY A 121 7.25 -0.87 30.78
CA GLY A 121 6.60 -1.69 29.75
C GLY A 121 6.38 -0.99 28.41
N GLY A 122 7.45 -0.50 27.79
CA GLY A 122 7.42 0.11 26.47
C GLY A 122 7.64 -0.91 25.37
N ASN A 123 6.66 -1.79 25.09
CA ASN A 123 6.55 -2.41 23.76
C ASN A 123 5.21 -3.09 23.43
N GLN A 124 4.09 -2.53 23.90
CA GLN A 124 2.77 -2.89 23.36
C GLN A 124 2.14 -1.79 22.49
N ALA A 125 2.56 -0.53 22.62
CA ALA A 125 1.96 0.59 21.88
C ALA A 125 2.39 0.69 20.40
N ALA A 126 3.59 0.22 20.03
CA ALA A 126 4.12 0.35 18.66
C ALA A 126 3.63 -0.75 17.69
N ILE A 127 3.16 -1.89 18.21
CA ILE A 127 2.62 -2.99 17.38
C ILE A 127 1.11 -2.77 17.09
N ALA A 128 0.46 -1.85 17.81
CA ALA A 128 -0.97 -1.54 17.66
C ALA A 128 -1.32 -0.63 16.46
N GLN A 129 -0.33 -0.09 15.73
CA GLN A 129 -0.57 0.79 14.57
C GLN A 129 -0.59 0.00 13.25
N SER A 130 -1.65 -0.78 12.98
CA SER A 130 -1.96 -1.19 11.60
C SER A 130 -3.42 -1.58 11.34
N ALA A 131 -4.36 -1.19 12.21
CA ALA A 131 -5.77 -1.32 11.89
C ALA A 131 -6.16 -0.13 11.01
N VAL A 132 -6.49 -0.39 9.75
CA VAL A 132 -7.00 0.65 8.84
C VAL A 132 -8.22 1.30 9.50
N ARG A 133 -8.14 2.61 9.70
CA ARG A 133 -9.16 3.35 10.42
C ARG A 133 -10.45 3.40 9.58
N LYS A 134 -11.62 3.35 10.24
CA LYS A 134 -12.92 3.39 9.55
C LYS A 134 -13.18 4.72 8.83
N ASP A 135 -12.46 5.78 9.21
CA ASP A 135 -12.50 7.09 8.57
C ASP A 135 -11.57 7.22 7.34
N ASP A 136 -10.82 6.17 6.99
CA ASP A 136 -10.07 6.10 5.73
C ASP A 136 -11.07 6.15 4.55
N PRO A 137 -10.92 7.09 3.59
CA PRO A 137 -11.79 7.17 2.43
C PRO A 137 -11.80 5.89 1.59
N ARG A 138 -10.68 5.15 1.55
CA ARG A 138 -10.57 3.84 0.87
C ARG A 138 -11.43 2.80 1.57
N TYR A 139 -11.45 2.82 2.91
CA TYR A 139 -12.28 1.91 3.71
C TYR A 139 -13.75 2.14 3.42
N ARG A 140 -14.20 3.41 3.43
CA ARG A 140 -15.58 3.77 3.11
C ARG A 140 -15.95 3.37 1.68
N ALA A 141 -15.12 3.74 0.70
CA ALA A 141 -15.34 3.41 -0.70
C ALA A 141 -15.48 1.89 -0.92
N LEU A 142 -14.53 1.11 -0.38
CA LEU A 142 -14.53 -0.33 -0.54
C LEU A 142 -15.70 -1.01 0.20
N ARG A 143 -15.98 -0.58 1.43
CA ARG A 143 -17.09 -1.12 2.21
C ARG A 143 -18.43 -0.84 1.53
N ASN A 144 -18.63 0.38 1.04
CA ASN A 144 -19.83 0.76 0.31
C ASN A 144 -19.98 -0.07 -0.98
N PHE A 145 -18.90 -0.22 -1.76
CA PHE A 145 -18.92 -1.05 -2.96
C PHE A 145 -19.36 -2.47 -2.66
N PHE A 146 -18.76 -3.13 -1.67
CA PHE A 146 -19.16 -4.47 -1.27
C PHE A 146 -20.60 -4.54 -0.77
N GLN A 147 -21.09 -3.55 -0.02
CA GLN A 147 -22.46 -3.53 0.46
C GLN A 147 -23.47 -3.33 -0.68
N THR A 148 -23.25 -2.34 -1.55
CA THR A 148 -24.10 -2.06 -2.72
C THR A 148 -24.20 -3.27 -3.65
N HIS A 149 -23.08 -3.98 -3.84
CA HIS A 149 -23.07 -5.21 -4.62
C HIS A 149 -23.43 -6.47 -3.81
N GLN A 150 -23.85 -6.35 -2.55
CA GLN A 150 -24.26 -7.45 -1.66
C GLN A 150 -23.19 -8.55 -1.51
N CYS A 151 -21.92 -8.16 -1.48
CA CYS A 151 -20.81 -9.07 -1.29
C CYS A 151 -20.72 -9.48 0.20
N PRO A 152 -20.76 -10.79 0.55
CA PRO A 152 -20.72 -11.28 1.93
C PRO A 152 -19.36 -11.06 2.64
N ILE A 153 -18.42 -10.37 1.99
CA ILE A 153 -17.06 -10.12 2.46
C ILE A 153 -16.83 -8.67 2.93
N SER A 154 -17.89 -7.88 3.08
CA SER A 154 -17.77 -6.46 3.47
C SER A 154 -17.05 -6.24 4.81
N ASP A 155 -17.07 -7.22 5.72
CA ASP A 155 -16.32 -7.14 6.98
C ASP A 155 -14.81 -7.36 6.80
N LEU A 156 -14.37 -7.90 5.66
CA LEU A 156 -12.95 -8.07 5.32
C LEU A 156 -12.33 -6.82 4.67
N THR A 157 -13.06 -5.71 4.54
CA THR A 157 -12.54 -4.46 3.95
C THR A 157 -11.20 -4.03 4.56
N GLY A 158 -11.08 -4.10 5.89
CA GLY A 158 -9.82 -3.74 6.57
C GLY A 158 -8.66 -4.66 6.21
N ASP A 159 -8.94 -5.95 5.97
CA ASP A 159 -7.92 -6.94 5.59
C ASP A 159 -7.37 -6.68 4.18
N PHE A 160 -8.23 -6.28 3.23
CA PHE A 160 -7.79 -5.90 1.88
C PHE A 160 -6.86 -4.68 1.91
N LEU A 161 -7.25 -3.63 2.62
CA LEU A 161 -6.46 -2.41 2.71
C LEU A 161 -5.13 -2.65 3.44
N THR A 162 -5.17 -3.41 4.54
CA THR A 162 -3.95 -3.81 5.26
C THR A 162 -3.02 -4.64 4.37
N ALA A 163 -3.55 -5.58 3.59
CA ALA A 163 -2.76 -6.41 2.68
C ALA A 163 -2.14 -5.58 1.55
N ALA A 164 -2.90 -4.64 0.98
CA ALA A 164 -2.45 -3.71 -0.04
C ALA A 164 -1.32 -2.81 0.48
N ASP A 165 -1.51 -2.17 1.63
CA ASP A 165 -0.55 -1.23 2.22
C ASP A 165 0.77 -1.92 2.59
N ARG A 166 0.70 -3.09 3.24
CA ARG A 166 1.90 -3.87 3.63
C ARG A 166 2.73 -4.35 2.45
N ASN A 167 2.12 -4.47 1.28
CA ASN A 167 2.78 -4.97 0.07
C ASN A 167 2.93 -3.90 -1.02
N GLY A 168 2.51 -2.66 -0.74
CA GLY A 168 2.49 -1.54 -1.68
C GLY A 168 1.83 -1.85 -3.03
N LEU A 169 0.73 -2.60 -3.00
CA LEU A 169 -0.11 -2.92 -4.16
C LEU A 169 -1.34 -2.05 -4.19
N ASP A 170 -1.84 -1.64 -5.37
CA ASP A 170 -3.13 -0.93 -5.53
C ASP A 170 -4.29 -1.54 -4.75
N TRP A 171 -4.98 -0.75 -3.92
CA TRP A 171 -5.87 -1.22 -2.88
C TRP A 171 -7.18 -1.67 -3.49
N ARG A 172 -7.45 -1.19 -4.71
CA ARG A 172 -8.54 -1.60 -5.58
C ARG A 172 -8.24 -2.95 -6.23
N LEU A 173 -6.98 -3.35 -6.38
CA LEU A 173 -6.59 -4.54 -7.15
C LEU A 173 -7.20 -5.84 -6.58
N LEU A 174 -6.90 -6.15 -5.33
CA LEU A 174 -7.37 -7.38 -4.69
C LEU A 174 -8.91 -7.47 -4.63
N PRO A 175 -9.64 -6.44 -4.17
CA PRO A 175 -11.10 -6.49 -4.16
C PRO A 175 -11.70 -6.58 -5.56
N SER A 176 -11.11 -5.93 -6.58
CA SER A 176 -11.56 -6.08 -7.97
C SER A 176 -11.36 -7.49 -8.52
N ILE A 177 -10.24 -8.14 -8.20
CA ILE A 177 -10.02 -9.55 -8.55
C ILE A 177 -11.09 -10.42 -7.86
N VAL A 178 -11.31 -10.24 -6.56
CA VAL A 178 -12.33 -11.02 -5.82
C VAL A 178 -13.72 -10.83 -6.39
N PHE A 179 -14.09 -9.59 -6.73
CA PHE A 179 -15.37 -9.28 -7.34
C PHE A 179 -15.55 -10.02 -8.67
N LEU A 180 -14.53 -10.02 -9.52
CA LEU A 180 -14.59 -10.68 -10.83
C LEU A 180 -14.57 -12.21 -10.74
N GLU A 181 -13.79 -12.77 -9.82
CA GLU A 181 -13.60 -14.22 -9.66
C GLU A 181 -14.79 -14.89 -8.97
N SER A 182 -15.43 -14.21 -8.02
CA SER A 182 -16.40 -14.83 -7.12
C SER A 182 -17.66 -14.01 -6.86
N SER A 183 -17.88 -12.93 -7.63
CA SER A 183 -18.94 -11.95 -7.36
C SER A 183 -18.86 -11.40 -5.93
N GLY A 184 -17.64 -11.23 -5.41
CA GLY A 184 -17.42 -10.77 -4.03
C GLY A 184 -17.68 -11.86 -2.98
N GLY A 185 -17.47 -13.13 -3.32
CA GLY A 185 -17.67 -14.26 -2.42
C GLY A 185 -19.09 -14.85 -2.40
N LYS A 186 -20.02 -14.36 -3.23
CA LYS A 186 -21.41 -14.83 -3.27
C LYS A 186 -21.55 -16.31 -3.62
N TYR A 187 -20.70 -16.80 -4.52
CA TYR A 187 -20.76 -18.17 -5.02
C TYR A 187 -19.58 -19.03 -4.58
N LEU A 188 -18.85 -18.58 -3.55
CA LEU A 188 -17.60 -19.24 -3.16
C LEU A 188 -17.86 -20.42 -2.23
N GLN A 189 -17.55 -21.63 -2.68
CA GLN A 189 -17.43 -22.78 -1.80
C GLN A 189 -15.99 -22.88 -1.26
N GLY A 190 -15.65 -22.05 -0.27
CA GLY A 190 -14.35 -22.13 0.41
C GLY A 190 -13.81 -20.79 0.93
N LYS A 191 -12.48 -20.74 1.15
CA LYS A 191 -11.76 -19.55 1.65
C LYS A 191 -10.82 -18.90 0.62
N ASN A 192 -10.80 -19.42 -0.62
CA ASN A 192 -9.96 -18.91 -1.72
C ASN A 192 -10.73 -17.90 -2.57
N LEU A 193 -10.88 -16.68 -2.04
CA LEU A 193 -11.71 -15.61 -2.65
C LEU A 193 -11.31 -15.20 -4.07
N MET A 194 -10.04 -15.40 -4.45
CA MET A 194 -9.47 -14.92 -5.71
C MET A 194 -9.22 -16.06 -6.72
N GLY A 195 -9.65 -17.29 -6.42
CA GLY A 195 -9.40 -18.44 -7.31
C GLY A 195 -7.91 -18.77 -7.50
N TRP A 196 -7.05 -18.41 -6.54
CA TRP A 196 -5.60 -18.54 -6.68
C TRP A 196 -5.16 -19.99 -6.95
N GLY A 197 -4.23 -20.16 -7.89
CA GLY A 197 -3.76 -21.47 -8.33
C GLY A 197 -4.86 -22.29 -9.01
N SER A 198 -5.65 -21.64 -9.89
CA SER A 198 -6.80 -22.25 -10.56
C SER A 198 -7.82 -22.86 -9.58
N GLY A 199 -8.03 -22.20 -8.45
CA GLY A 199 -8.92 -22.65 -7.36
C GLY A 199 -8.35 -23.77 -6.48
N LYS A 200 -7.21 -24.37 -6.82
CA LYS A 200 -6.65 -25.54 -6.10
C LYS A 200 -6.04 -25.18 -4.75
N SER A 201 -5.72 -23.90 -4.52
CA SER A 201 -5.11 -23.45 -3.27
C SER A 201 -6.11 -23.47 -2.12
N ARG A 202 -5.71 -24.04 -0.99
CA ARG A 202 -6.52 -24.13 0.23
C ARG A 202 -5.99 -23.16 1.29
N PHE A 203 -6.85 -22.26 1.75
CA PHE A 203 -6.56 -21.35 2.86
C PHE A 203 -7.40 -21.70 4.08
N ARG A 204 -6.83 -21.52 5.28
CA ARG A 204 -7.57 -21.75 6.54
C ARG A 204 -8.66 -20.71 6.74
N THR A 205 -8.39 -19.47 6.33
CA THR A 205 -9.35 -18.35 6.38
C THR A 205 -9.26 -17.48 5.13
N ALA A 206 -10.33 -16.74 4.84
CA ALA A 206 -10.35 -15.80 3.73
C ALA A 206 -9.29 -14.69 3.91
N ARG A 207 -9.13 -14.19 5.14
CA ARG A 207 -8.07 -13.26 5.54
C ARG A 207 -6.67 -13.78 5.17
N GLN A 208 -6.37 -15.03 5.49
CA GLN A 208 -5.08 -15.63 5.12
C GLN A 208 -4.88 -15.62 3.60
N GLY A 209 -5.91 -15.97 2.83
CA GLY A 209 -5.87 -15.94 1.37
C GLY A 209 -5.56 -14.54 0.83
N ILE A 210 -6.23 -13.51 1.35
CA ILE A 210 -6.03 -12.09 0.96
C ILE A 210 -4.55 -11.70 1.13
N HIS A 211 -3.99 -11.91 2.33
CA HIS A 211 -2.60 -11.54 2.60
C HIS A 211 -1.59 -12.36 1.78
N TYR A 212 -1.84 -13.65 1.60
CA TYR A 212 -0.97 -14.53 0.82
C TYR A 212 -0.91 -14.09 -0.65
N VAL A 213 -2.07 -13.87 -1.28
CA VAL A 213 -2.12 -13.43 -2.69
C VAL A 213 -1.49 -12.06 -2.87
N ALA A 214 -1.74 -11.12 -1.94
CA ALA A 214 -1.10 -9.81 -1.93
C ALA A 214 0.44 -9.93 -1.92
N GLU A 215 0.98 -10.76 -1.04
CA GLU A 215 2.43 -10.97 -0.97
C GLU A 215 2.99 -11.60 -2.26
N ARG A 216 2.31 -12.60 -2.84
CA ARG A 216 2.74 -13.22 -4.10
C ARG A 216 2.76 -12.21 -5.24
N LEU A 217 1.73 -11.39 -5.37
CA LEU A 217 1.65 -10.35 -6.39
C LEU A 217 2.74 -9.28 -6.21
N ALA A 218 3.15 -8.98 -4.98
CA ALA A 218 4.18 -7.98 -4.74
C ALA A 218 5.61 -8.51 -4.90
N LYS A 219 5.90 -9.67 -4.32
CA LYS A 219 7.29 -10.10 -4.05
C LYS A 219 7.77 -11.27 -4.91
N SER A 220 6.87 -12.06 -5.49
CA SER A 220 7.33 -13.26 -6.20
C SER A 220 7.99 -12.92 -7.54
N PRO A 221 8.98 -13.71 -8.00
CA PRO A 221 9.72 -13.41 -9.23
C PRO A 221 8.86 -13.23 -10.48
N ILE A 222 7.70 -13.91 -10.53
CA ILE A 222 6.77 -13.84 -11.67
C ILE A 222 6.05 -12.50 -11.73
N TYR A 223 5.78 -11.86 -10.59
CA TYR A 223 4.96 -10.63 -10.52
C TYR A 223 5.74 -9.38 -10.09
N ALA A 224 6.86 -9.52 -9.39
CA ALA A 224 7.63 -8.40 -8.87
C ALA A 224 8.09 -7.46 -9.99
N GLY A 225 8.05 -6.15 -9.72
CA GLY A 225 8.45 -5.10 -10.67
C GLY A 225 7.51 -4.86 -11.86
N LYS A 226 6.48 -5.70 -12.06
CA LYS A 226 5.52 -5.54 -13.17
C LYS A 226 4.42 -4.54 -12.83
N ASP A 227 3.93 -3.83 -13.85
CA ASP A 227 2.72 -3.02 -13.72
C ASP A 227 1.46 -3.88 -13.50
N ILE A 228 0.35 -3.24 -13.12
CA ILE A 228 -0.91 -3.92 -12.78
C ILE A 228 -1.44 -4.74 -13.97
N ARG A 229 -1.39 -4.21 -15.19
CA ARG A 229 -1.90 -4.92 -16.38
C ARG A 229 -1.07 -6.17 -16.66
N ALA A 230 0.25 -6.07 -16.56
CA ALA A 230 1.16 -7.18 -16.72
C ALA A 230 0.95 -8.26 -15.63
N LYS A 231 0.73 -7.86 -14.38
CA LYS A 231 0.36 -8.81 -13.30
C LYS A 231 -0.95 -9.52 -13.63
N LEU A 232 -1.98 -8.80 -14.09
CA LEU A 232 -3.28 -9.39 -14.41
C LEU A 232 -3.24 -10.33 -15.63
N ARG A 233 -2.45 -10.03 -16.66
CA ARG A 233 -2.23 -10.94 -17.79
C ARG A 233 -1.56 -12.25 -17.36
N LEU A 234 -0.65 -12.19 -16.39
CA LEU A 234 -0.01 -13.39 -15.83
C LEU A 234 -0.92 -14.14 -14.85
N TYR A 235 -1.82 -13.41 -14.16
CA TYR A 235 -2.78 -13.99 -13.24
C TYR A 235 -3.78 -14.91 -13.93
N ASN A 236 -4.34 -14.44 -15.06
CA ASN A 236 -5.28 -15.21 -15.86
C ASN A 236 -4.95 -15.08 -17.36
N PRO A 237 -3.93 -15.82 -17.85
CA PRO A 237 -3.48 -15.72 -19.24
C PRO A 237 -4.48 -16.29 -20.25
N ALA A 238 -5.42 -17.14 -19.80
CA ALA A 238 -6.42 -17.76 -20.66
C ALA A 238 -7.48 -16.75 -21.16
N ARG A 239 -7.70 -15.65 -20.41
CA ARG A 239 -8.73 -14.64 -20.71
C ARG A 239 -8.10 -13.32 -21.13
N LYS A 240 -8.10 -13.05 -22.43
CA LYS A 240 -7.48 -11.84 -23.02
C LYS A 240 -8.08 -10.52 -22.49
N ASP A 241 -9.36 -10.51 -22.16
CA ASP A 241 -10.10 -9.35 -21.62
C ASP A 241 -10.01 -9.21 -20.09
N TYR A 242 -9.40 -10.18 -19.39
CA TYR A 242 -9.39 -10.24 -17.93
C TYR A 242 -8.81 -8.97 -17.30
N ALA A 243 -7.64 -8.54 -17.77
CA ALA A 243 -6.99 -7.35 -17.26
C ALA A 243 -7.88 -6.11 -17.43
N THR A 244 -8.53 -5.96 -18.58
CA THR A 244 -9.44 -4.83 -18.84
C THR A 244 -10.64 -4.85 -17.91
N ARG A 245 -11.22 -6.02 -17.64
CA ARG A 245 -12.37 -6.16 -16.72
C ARG A 245 -12.02 -5.86 -15.28
N VAL A 246 -10.87 -6.34 -14.80
CA VAL A 246 -10.40 -5.99 -13.44
C VAL A 246 -10.14 -4.49 -13.34
N MET A 247 -9.49 -3.88 -14.34
CA MET A 247 -9.26 -2.43 -14.37
C MET A 247 -10.57 -1.64 -14.36
N ALA A 248 -11.63 -2.11 -15.04
CA ALA A 248 -12.94 -1.47 -15.01
C ALA A 248 -13.58 -1.51 -13.61
N VAL A 249 -13.44 -2.62 -12.88
CA VAL A 249 -13.92 -2.71 -11.49
C VAL A 249 -13.07 -1.83 -10.56
N MET A 250 -11.75 -1.77 -10.79
CA MET A 250 -10.89 -0.83 -10.06
C MET A 250 -11.35 0.61 -10.26
N GLU A 251 -11.79 0.96 -11.47
CA GLU A 251 -12.32 2.30 -11.73
C GLU A 251 -13.63 2.59 -10.98
N GLN A 252 -14.49 1.59 -10.80
CA GLN A 252 -15.70 1.74 -9.97
C GLN A 252 -15.38 1.93 -8.48
N LEU A 253 -14.26 1.38 -8.01
CA LEU A 253 -13.73 1.54 -6.66
C LEU A 253 -12.92 2.83 -6.48
N SER A 254 -12.46 3.44 -7.58
CA SER A 254 -11.97 4.81 -7.53
C SER A 254 -13.06 5.64 -6.87
N PRO A 255 -12.74 6.55 -5.94
CA PRO A 255 -13.73 7.45 -5.40
C PRO A 255 -14.34 8.22 -6.56
N ASN A 256 -15.51 7.78 -7.03
CA ASN A 256 -16.40 8.59 -7.83
C ASN A 256 -16.77 9.76 -6.92
N LEU A 257 -16.11 10.89 -7.13
CA LEU A 257 -16.62 12.19 -6.73
C LEU A 257 -17.87 12.46 -7.58
N VAL A 258 -18.94 11.69 -7.36
CA VAL A 258 -20.26 12.24 -7.62
C VAL A 258 -20.40 13.29 -6.55
N ALA A 259 -20.28 14.55 -6.98
CA ALA A 259 -20.67 15.70 -6.20
C ALA A 259 -21.95 15.34 -5.45
N THR A 260 -21.88 15.39 -4.12
CA THR A 260 -23.05 15.47 -3.27
C THR A 260 -23.87 16.65 -3.81
N ARG A 261 -24.93 16.34 -4.55
CA ARG A 261 -26.02 17.27 -4.80
C ARG A 261 -26.99 17.18 -3.63
#